data_AF-A0A9P1G394-F1
#
_entry.id   AF-A0A9P1G394-F1
#
_cell.length_a   1.000
_cell.length_b   1.000
_cell.length_c   1.000
_cell.angle_alpha   90.00
_cell.angle_beta   90.00
_cell.angle_gamma   90.00
#
_symmetry.space_group_name_H-M   'P 1'
#
loop_
_entity.id
_entity.type
_entity.pdbx_description
1 polymer ?
#
loop_
_entity_poly.entity_id
_entity_poly.type
_entity_poly.pdbx_seq_one_letter_code
_entity_poly.pdbx_strand_id
1 'polypeptide(L)'
;MDPRLLLPILALLAQVEIPPESQANDFVEVCSGEGQLSRALWSCQFQGKAFDVLYSKNHNFLRTVGFLAVLAAVRNTRRGGLLFFAPPCSTWVFLSSPSTGRTWISPEGFRTRCVLLANIFVMRMLYILWYAWQRGVYVAIEQPISSVLFDWAPVKRLLTFIGARKVTFPMGSYGAATMKYTTIWSTLPGISSLRRPLDVKQLREALARTELLRLGDRNATNLVRKTIDKKGRRRVAGIKSELAKSANYPRGFGMAIAALVPARGRTDVVQLRCICKDCNCEWETLAADTREADQEAGRAQSEGQQ
;
A
#
# COMPACT_ATOMS: atom_id res chain seq x y z
N MET A 1 -6.64 -15.96 -18.04
CA MET A 1 -7.98 -16.23 -17.51
C MET A 1 -8.89 -15.24 -18.19
N ASP A 2 -9.88 -15.70 -18.94
CA ASP A 2 -10.84 -14.82 -19.60
C ASP A 2 -11.58 -14.00 -18.52
N PRO A 3 -11.58 -12.65 -18.59
CA PRO A 3 -12.35 -11.78 -17.69
C PRO A 3 -13.80 -12.21 -17.50
N ARG A 4 -14.41 -12.81 -18.53
CA ARG A 4 -15.81 -13.28 -18.52
C ARG A 4 -16.03 -14.48 -17.59
N LEU A 5 -15.01 -15.31 -17.39
CA LEU A 5 -15.09 -16.48 -16.49
C LEU A 5 -14.81 -16.13 -15.03
N LEU A 6 -14.23 -14.95 -14.79
CA LEU A 6 -13.81 -14.52 -13.46
C LEU A 6 -15.00 -14.07 -12.60
N LEU A 7 -15.99 -13.40 -13.19
CA LEU A 7 -17.24 -13.02 -12.52
C LEU A 7 -18.03 -14.24 -11.99
N PRO A 8 -18.29 -15.29 -12.80
CA PRO A 8 -18.90 -16.52 -12.32
C PRO A 8 -18.12 -17.21 -11.20
N ILE A 9 -16.78 -17.24 -11.28
CA ILE A 9 -15.94 -17.82 -10.22
C ILE A 9 -16.06 -17.01 -8.93
N LEU A 10 -16.02 -15.67 -9.00
CA LEU A 10 -16.20 -14.81 -7.84
C LEU A 10 -17.62 -14.94 -7.25
N ALA A 11 -18.64 -15.07 -8.10
CA ALA A 11 -20.02 -15.31 -7.68
C ALA A 11 -20.17 -16.67 -6.98
N LEU A 12 -19.57 -17.73 -7.53
CA LEU A 12 -19.57 -19.05 -6.91
C LEU A 12 -18.82 -19.03 -5.57
N LEU A 13 -17.65 -18.38 -5.51
CA LEU A 13 -16.89 -18.25 -4.26
C LEU A 13 -17.59 -17.40 -3.20
N ALA A 14 -18.46 -16.48 -3.61
CA ALA A 14 -19.31 -15.73 -2.69
C ALA A 14 -20.42 -16.60 -2.08
N GLN A 15 -20.80 -17.71 -2.73
CA GLN A 15 -21.82 -18.65 -2.24
C GLN A 15 -21.25 -19.73 -1.29
N VAL A 16 -19.93 -19.94 -1.27
CA VAL A 16 -19.31 -20.93 -0.37
C VAL A 16 -19.25 -20.40 1.06
N GLU A 17 -19.68 -21.22 2.02
CA GLU A 17 -19.81 -20.91 3.44
C GLU A 17 -18.55 -20.28 4.06
N ILE A 18 -18.72 -19.07 4.58
CA ILE A 18 -17.63 -18.25 5.15
C ILE A 18 -17.18 -18.91 6.45
N PRO A 19 -15.86 -19.05 6.71
CA PRO A 19 -15.41 -19.55 8.00
C PRO A 19 -15.94 -18.67 9.15
N PRO A 20 -16.20 -19.26 10.32
CA PRO A 20 -16.61 -18.49 11.50
C PRO A 20 -15.58 -17.40 11.83
N GLU A 21 -16.06 -16.27 12.35
CA GLU A 21 -15.23 -15.08 12.60
C GLU A 21 -14.02 -15.36 13.50
N SER A 22 -14.14 -16.33 14.41
CA SER A 22 -13.04 -16.78 15.28
C SER A 22 -11.80 -17.28 14.51
N GLN A 23 -11.98 -17.78 13.29
CA GLN A 23 -10.91 -18.30 12.42
C GLN A 23 -10.54 -17.35 11.29
N ALA A 24 -11.16 -16.17 11.22
CA ALA A 24 -11.00 -15.26 10.09
C ALA A 24 -9.75 -14.38 10.22
N ASN A 25 -9.05 -14.11 9.13
CA ASN A 25 -7.93 -13.16 9.14
C ASN A 25 -8.43 -11.75 9.51
N ASP A 26 -7.69 -11.04 10.35
CA ASP A 26 -7.83 -9.60 10.55
C ASP A 26 -7.20 -8.83 9.40
N PHE A 27 -6.15 -9.37 8.77
CA PHE A 27 -5.53 -8.76 7.61
C PHE A 27 -4.93 -9.74 6.60
N VAL A 28 -4.79 -9.25 5.37
CA VAL A 28 -4.04 -9.89 4.29
C VAL A 28 -3.14 -8.84 3.65
N GLU A 29 -1.83 -9.10 3.63
CA GLU A 29 -0.84 -8.25 2.95
C GLU A 29 -0.35 -8.95 1.68
N VAL A 30 -0.42 -8.28 0.53
CA VAL A 30 0.02 -8.82 -0.78
C VAL A 30 1.15 -7.99 -1.34
N CYS A 31 2.21 -8.67 -1.79
CA CYS A 31 3.53 -8.11 -2.10
C CYS A 31 4.21 -7.51 -0.86
N SER A 32 4.23 -8.29 0.23
CA SER A 32 4.69 -7.81 1.53
C SER A 32 6.20 -7.57 1.62
N GLY A 33 6.99 -7.99 0.62
CA GLY A 33 8.44 -7.87 0.62
C GLY A 33 9.04 -8.59 1.83
N GLU A 34 9.69 -7.85 2.72
CA GLU A 34 10.20 -8.39 3.99
C GLU A 34 9.14 -8.53 5.09
N GLY A 35 7.90 -8.10 4.86
CA GLY A 35 6.77 -8.30 5.77
C GLY A 35 6.77 -7.34 6.96
N GLN A 36 7.34 -6.15 6.82
CA GLN A 36 7.45 -5.18 7.92
C GLN A 36 6.08 -4.69 8.41
N LEU A 37 5.12 -4.50 7.51
CA LEU A 37 3.74 -4.19 7.88
C LEU A 37 3.07 -5.37 8.60
N SER A 38 3.15 -6.58 8.03
CA SER A 38 2.66 -7.80 8.68
C SER A 38 3.22 -7.99 10.09
N ARG A 39 4.54 -7.79 10.29
CA ARG A 39 5.17 -7.88 11.62
C ARG A 39 4.60 -6.88 12.61
N ALA A 40 4.36 -5.64 12.18
CA ALA A 40 3.76 -4.63 13.03
C ALA A 40 2.32 -5.03 13.43
N LEU A 41 1.51 -5.49 12.47
CA LEU A 41 0.16 -5.99 12.75
C LEU A 41 0.17 -7.20 13.70
N TRP A 42 1.06 -8.17 13.51
CA TRP A 42 1.23 -9.30 14.43
C TRP A 42 1.65 -8.86 15.84
N SER A 43 2.51 -7.84 15.95
CA SER A 43 2.90 -7.29 17.26
C SER A 43 1.74 -6.62 18.00
N CYS A 44 0.70 -6.18 17.28
CA CYS A 44 -0.56 -5.68 17.82
C CYS A 44 -1.62 -6.80 17.97
N GLN A 45 -1.21 -8.08 17.96
CA GLN A 45 -2.07 -9.25 18.12
C GLN A 45 -3.11 -9.48 17.00
N PHE A 46 -2.99 -8.80 15.86
CA PHE A 46 -3.81 -9.12 14.70
C PHE A 46 -3.37 -10.46 14.09
N GLN A 47 -4.33 -11.27 13.65
CA GLN A 47 -4.09 -12.50 12.91
C GLN A 47 -4.18 -12.21 11.41
N GLY A 48 -3.26 -12.73 10.60
CA GLY A 48 -3.31 -12.44 9.17
C GLY A 48 -2.27 -13.18 8.35
N LYS A 49 -2.32 -12.96 7.04
CA LYS A 49 -1.46 -13.64 6.06
C LYS A 49 -0.67 -12.64 5.23
N ALA A 50 0.61 -12.94 5.02
CA ALA A 50 1.52 -12.16 4.19
C ALA A 50 1.89 -12.97 2.94
N PHE A 51 1.72 -12.37 1.76
CA PHE A 51 2.02 -13.00 0.48
C PHE A 51 3.15 -12.25 -0.22
N ASP A 52 4.28 -12.94 -0.39
CA ASP A 52 5.36 -12.49 -1.25
C ASP A 52 6.08 -13.66 -1.91
N VAL A 53 6.59 -13.42 -3.12
CA VAL A 53 7.42 -14.37 -3.88
C VAL A 53 8.72 -14.73 -3.16
N LEU A 54 9.19 -13.85 -2.25
CA LEU A 54 10.33 -14.10 -1.37
C LEU A 54 10.07 -15.24 -0.38
N TYR A 55 8.81 -15.47 0.02
CA TYR A 55 8.48 -16.54 0.97
C TYR A 55 8.18 -17.86 0.26
N SER A 56 7.53 -17.79 -0.90
CA SER A 56 7.18 -18.97 -1.68
C SER A 56 6.91 -18.62 -3.13
N LYS A 57 7.37 -19.47 -4.05
CA LYS A 57 7.01 -19.38 -5.48
C LYS A 57 5.49 -19.51 -5.69
N ASN A 58 4.78 -20.16 -4.77
CA ASN A 58 3.33 -20.29 -4.80
C ASN A 58 2.60 -19.01 -4.40
N HIS A 59 3.29 -18.01 -3.83
CA HIS A 59 2.74 -16.67 -3.58
C HIS A 59 2.87 -15.74 -4.79
N ASN A 60 3.38 -16.22 -5.92
CA ASN A 60 3.44 -15.41 -7.14
C ASN A 60 2.03 -15.10 -7.65
N PHE A 61 1.59 -13.87 -7.41
CA PHE A 61 0.25 -13.39 -7.75
C PHE A 61 -0.07 -13.41 -9.26
N LEU A 62 0.94 -13.47 -10.13
CA LEU A 62 0.77 -13.67 -11.57
C LEU A 62 0.49 -15.13 -11.97
N ARG A 63 0.77 -16.10 -11.08
CA ARG A 63 0.40 -17.50 -11.28
C ARG A 63 -1.01 -17.74 -10.76
N THR A 64 -1.71 -18.70 -11.35
CA THR A 64 -3.07 -19.05 -10.93
C THR A 64 -3.09 -19.47 -9.45
N VAL A 65 -2.13 -20.30 -9.02
CA VAL A 65 -2.01 -20.75 -7.63
C VAL A 65 -1.89 -19.58 -6.66
N GLY A 66 -1.01 -18.61 -6.92
CA GLY A 66 -0.83 -17.46 -6.03
C GLY A 66 -2.03 -16.52 -6.00
N PHE A 67 -2.66 -16.30 -7.16
CA PHE A 67 -3.92 -15.56 -7.23
C PHE A 67 -5.03 -16.22 -6.40
N LEU A 68 -5.22 -17.54 -6.55
CA LEU A 68 -6.22 -18.29 -5.79
C LEU A 68 -5.90 -18.35 -4.29
N ALA A 69 -4.62 -18.44 -3.91
CA ALA A 69 -4.20 -18.41 -2.52
C ALA A 69 -4.53 -17.07 -1.85
N VAL A 70 -4.27 -15.95 -2.54
CA VAL A 70 -4.66 -14.62 -2.07
C VAL A 70 -6.19 -14.50 -1.99
N LEU A 71 -6.91 -14.95 -3.01
CA LEU A 71 -8.38 -14.93 -3.02
C LEU A 71 -8.97 -15.72 -1.85
N ALA A 72 -8.45 -16.92 -1.57
CA ALA A 72 -8.86 -17.73 -0.43
C ALA A 72 -8.55 -17.05 0.91
N ALA A 73 -7.40 -16.37 1.03
CA ALA A 73 -7.07 -15.61 2.23
C ALA A 73 -8.01 -14.42 2.45
N VAL A 74 -8.31 -13.66 1.39
CA VAL A 74 -9.25 -12.53 1.42
C VAL A 74 -10.67 -12.97 1.73
N ARG A 75 -11.11 -14.09 1.16
CA ARG A 75 -12.40 -14.72 1.49
C ARG A 75 -12.51 -15.02 2.98
N ASN A 76 -11.42 -15.49 3.57
CA ASN A 76 -11.32 -15.81 4.99
C ASN A 76 -10.97 -14.59 5.85
N THR A 77 -10.94 -13.37 5.30
CA THR A 77 -10.78 -12.14 6.09
C THR A 77 -12.14 -11.71 6.62
N ARG A 78 -12.20 -11.31 7.89
CA ARG A 78 -13.45 -10.85 8.50
C ARG A 78 -13.90 -9.50 7.93
N ARG A 79 -15.18 -9.19 8.11
CA ARG A 79 -15.70 -7.83 7.91
C ARG A 79 -14.95 -6.85 8.81
N GLY A 80 -14.64 -5.68 8.26
CA GLY A 80 -13.79 -4.67 8.88
C GLY A 80 -12.31 -5.04 8.98
N GLY A 81 -11.88 -6.20 8.46
CA GLY A 81 -10.46 -6.53 8.30
C GLY A 81 -9.79 -5.70 7.20
N LEU A 82 -8.48 -5.89 7.02
CA LEU A 82 -7.67 -5.14 6.05
C LEU A 82 -7.11 -6.03 4.94
N LEU A 83 -7.30 -5.63 3.69
CA LEU A 83 -6.50 -6.08 2.56
C LEU A 83 -5.54 -4.95 2.15
N PHE A 84 -4.24 -5.18 2.30
CA PHE A 84 -3.20 -4.22 1.93
C PHE A 84 -2.40 -4.73 0.73
N PHE A 85 -2.32 -3.91 -0.33
CA PHE A 85 -1.56 -4.19 -1.55
C PHE A 85 -0.41 -3.20 -1.71
N ALA A 86 0.80 -3.74 -1.91
CA ALA A 86 2.01 -2.99 -2.23
C ALA A 86 2.56 -3.42 -3.60
N PRO A 87 1.82 -3.22 -4.72
CA PRO A 87 2.18 -3.84 -5.98
C PRO A 87 3.56 -3.36 -6.48
N PRO A 88 4.31 -4.21 -7.21
CA PRO A 88 5.63 -3.84 -7.71
C PRO A 88 5.60 -2.52 -8.51
N CYS A 89 6.28 -1.49 -8.00
CA CYS A 89 6.24 -0.15 -8.58
C CYS A 89 7.24 0.05 -9.74
N SER A 90 8.15 -0.90 -9.97
CA SER A 90 9.28 -0.77 -10.91
C SER A 90 8.91 -0.46 -12.36
N THR A 91 7.67 -0.73 -12.77
CA THR A 91 7.16 -0.42 -14.11
C THR A 91 6.21 0.77 -14.16
N TRP A 92 5.87 1.35 -13.01
CA TRP A 92 4.84 2.39 -12.87
C TRP A 92 5.40 3.75 -12.46
N VAL A 93 6.66 3.80 -11.99
CA VAL A 93 7.31 5.04 -11.56
C VAL A 93 8.01 5.77 -12.71
N PHE A 94 8.23 7.08 -12.54
CA PHE A 94 8.89 7.94 -13.54
C PHE A 94 10.23 7.39 -14.06
N LEU A 95 11.03 6.73 -13.20
CA LEU A 95 12.33 6.15 -13.59
C LEU A 95 12.20 5.10 -14.69
N SER A 96 11.04 4.44 -14.77
CA SER A 96 10.76 3.41 -15.76
C SER A 96 10.04 3.94 -17.01
N SER A 97 9.55 5.17 -16.98
CA SER A 97 8.74 5.76 -18.07
C SER A 97 9.41 5.65 -19.45
N PRO A 98 10.72 5.93 -19.62
CA PRO A 98 11.35 5.80 -20.94
C PRO A 98 11.35 4.38 -21.53
N SER A 99 11.41 3.33 -20.69
CA SER A 99 11.45 1.94 -21.14
C SER A 99 10.08 1.28 -21.19
N THR A 100 9.14 1.75 -20.37
CA THR A 100 7.78 1.22 -20.32
C THR A 100 6.81 1.98 -21.22
N GLY A 101 7.16 3.20 -21.66
CA GLY A 101 6.26 4.09 -22.40
C GLY A 101 5.12 4.65 -21.55
N ARG A 102 5.09 4.35 -20.24
CA ARG A 102 4.02 4.81 -19.37
C ARG A 102 4.17 6.29 -19.07
N THR A 103 3.09 7.02 -19.26
CA THR A 103 2.95 8.44 -18.93
C THR A 103 1.58 8.68 -18.29
N TRP A 104 1.31 9.89 -17.82
CA TRP A 104 -0.01 10.25 -17.29
C TRP A 104 -1.11 10.23 -18.37
N ILE A 105 -0.77 10.44 -19.65
CA ILE A 105 -1.71 10.34 -20.79
C ILE A 105 -1.82 8.92 -21.36
N SER A 106 -0.81 8.08 -21.19
CA SER A 106 -0.83 6.66 -21.57
C SER A 106 -0.29 5.81 -20.41
N PRO A 107 -1.09 5.62 -19.34
CA PRO A 107 -0.66 4.86 -18.18
C PRO A 107 -0.44 3.38 -18.49
N GLU A 108 -1.07 2.84 -19.54
CA GLU A 108 -0.96 1.44 -19.98
C GLU A 108 0.40 1.08 -20.60
N GLY A 109 1.11 2.06 -21.15
CA GLY A 109 2.46 1.92 -21.72
C GLY A 109 2.54 1.05 -22.99
N PHE A 110 3.77 0.69 -23.34
CA PHE A 110 4.12 -0.13 -24.50
C PHE A 110 3.68 -1.60 -24.36
N ARG A 111 3.59 -2.31 -25.49
CA ARG A 111 3.26 -3.75 -25.52
C ARG A 111 4.47 -4.66 -25.27
N THR A 112 5.36 -4.28 -24.36
CA THR A 112 6.50 -5.14 -23.95
C THR A 112 6.04 -6.17 -22.93
N ARG A 113 6.73 -7.32 -22.86
CA ARG A 113 6.37 -8.41 -21.94
C ARG A 113 6.25 -7.96 -20.49
N CYS A 114 7.19 -7.13 -20.00
CA CYS A 114 7.16 -6.66 -18.61
C CYS A 114 5.97 -5.73 -18.32
N VAL A 115 5.62 -4.84 -19.26
CA VAL A 115 4.47 -3.94 -19.15
C VAL A 115 3.15 -4.71 -19.18
N LEU A 116 3.03 -5.68 -20.09
CA LEU A 116 1.85 -6.56 -20.16
C LEU A 116 1.65 -7.37 -18.88
N LEU A 117 2.72 -7.95 -18.32
CA LEU A 117 2.65 -8.67 -17.05
C LEU A 117 2.25 -7.74 -15.88
N ALA A 118 2.78 -6.51 -15.84
CA ALA A 118 2.37 -5.52 -14.84
C ALA A 118 0.90 -5.11 -14.99
N ASN A 119 0.38 -4.98 -16.22
CA ASN A 119 -1.03 -4.72 -16.47
C ASN A 119 -1.90 -5.89 -16.01
N ILE A 120 -1.51 -7.14 -16.31
CA ILE A 120 -2.20 -8.35 -15.84
C ILE A 120 -2.20 -8.41 -14.30
N PHE A 121 -1.07 -8.10 -13.66
CA PHE A 121 -0.97 -8.03 -12.20
C PHE A 121 -2.04 -7.10 -11.64
N VAL A 122 -2.10 -5.86 -12.15
CA VAL A 122 -3.01 -4.85 -11.64
C VAL A 122 -4.45 -5.22 -11.91
N MET A 123 -4.79 -5.77 -13.09
CA MET A 123 -6.15 -6.25 -13.35
C MET A 123 -6.59 -7.33 -12.34
N ARG A 124 -5.71 -8.29 -12.01
CA ARG A 124 -5.97 -9.28 -10.95
C ARG A 124 -6.16 -8.64 -9.59
N MET A 125 -5.33 -7.66 -9.25
CA MET A 125 -5.44 -6.90 -8.01
C MET A 125 -6.80 -6.20 -7.94
N LEU A 126 -7.26 -5.55 -9.02
CA LEU A 126 -8.57 -4.88 -9.06
C LEU A 126 -9.73 -5.85 -8.80
N TYR A 127 -9.67 -7.09 -9.31
CA TYR A 127 -10.67 -8.12 -8.97
C TYR A 127 -10.68 -8.47 -7.48
N ILE A 128 -9.50 -8.65 -6.88
CA ILE A 128 -9.39 -8.97 -5.44
C ILE A 128 -9.87 -7.78 -4.59
N LEU A 129 -9.51 -6.55 -4.96
CA LEU A 129 -9.94 -5.34 -4.25
C LEU A 129 -11.47 -5.18 -4.31
N TRP A 130 -12.06 -5.35 -5.48
CA TRP A 130 -13.52 -5.30 -5.64
C TRP A 130 -14.22 -6.38 -4.80
N TYR A 131 -13.72 -7.62 -4.85
CA TYR A 131 -14.24 -8.72 -4.04
C TYR A 131 -14.10 -8.45 -2.53
N ALA A 132 -12.93 -8.01 -2.07
CA ALA A 132 -12.70 -7.65 -0.67
C ALA A 132 -13.66 -6.55 -0.19
N TRP A 133 -13.84 -5.51 -1.00
CA TRP A 133 -14.77 -4.42 -0.68
C TRP A 133 -16.22 -4.90 -0.56
N GLN A 134 -16.70 -5.72 -1.50
CA GLN A 134 -18.04 -6.34 -1.43
C GLN A 134 -18.23 -7.21 -0.17
N ARG A 135 -17.12 -7.76 0.36
CA ARG A 135 -17.10 -8.54 1.59
C ARG A 135 -17.11 -7.68 2.86
N GLY A 136 -17.06 -6.36 2.74
CA GLY A 136 -16.89 -5.44 3.86
C GLY A 136 -15.47 -5.46 4.44
N VAL A 137 -14.47 -5.89 3.67
CA VAL A 137 -13.06 -5.80 4.03
C VAL A 137 -12.53 -4.45 3.54
N TYR A 138 -11.84 -3.71 4.39
CA TYR A 138 -11.17 -2.49 3.99
C TYR A 138 -10.02 -2.80 3.04
N VAL A 139 -9.86 -1.99 2.00
CA VAL A 139 -8.80 -2.18 1.02
C VAL A 139 -7.85 -1.00 1.03
N ALA A 140 -6.56 -1.25 0.86
CA ALA A 140 -5.53 -0.23 0.75
C ALA A 140 -4.54 -0.60 -0.36
N ILE A 141 -4.14 0.40 -1.18
CA ILE A 141 -3.11 0.27 -2.20
C ILE A 141 -2.06 1.34 -1.97
N GLU A 142 -0.80 0.92 -1.79
CA GLU A 142 0.34 1.81 -1.64
C GLU A 142 1.14 1.90 -2.94
N GLN A 143 1.54 3.12 -3.32
CA GLN A 143 2.55 3.37 -4.33
C GLN A 143 3.37 4.63 -4.01
N PRO A 144 4.58 4.75 -4.59
CA PRO A 144 5.30 6.03 -4.60
C PRO A 144 4.49 7.14 -5.27
N ILE A 145 4.65 8.40 -4.84
CA ILE A 145 3.93 9.55 -5.42
C ILE A 145 4.16 9.73 -6.92
N SER A 146 5.30 9.25 -7.44
CA SER A 146 5.66 9.33 -8.86
C SER A 146 5.10 8.18 -9.71
N SER A 147 4.29 7.31 -9.12
CA SER A 147 3.65 6.20 -9.82
C SER A 147 2.46 6.70 -10.64
N VAL A 148 2.40 6.33 -11.92
CA VAL A 148 1.26 6.59 -12.80
C VAL A 148 0.16 5.53 -12.68
N LEU A 149 0.29 4.58 -11.74
CA LEU A 149 -0.69 3.51 -11.54
C LEU A 149 -2.09 4.08 -11.27
N PHE A 150 -2.18 5.12 -10.45
CA PHE A 150 -3.46 5.73 -10.05
C PHE A 150 -4.07 6.60 -11.16
N ASP A 151 -3.32 6.92 -12.21
CA ASP A 151 -3.83 7.61 -13.40
C ASP A 151 -4.47 6.63 -14.39
N TRP A 152 -4.21 5.33 -14.25
CA TRP A 152 -4.78 4.33 -15.15
C TRP A 152 -6.29 4.17 -14.92
N ALA A 153 -7.08 4.36 -15.99
CA ALA A 153 -8.54 4.44 -15.93
C ALA A 153 -9.22 3.29 -15.16
N PRO A 154 -8.85 2.00 -15.32
CA PRO A 154 -9.47 0.92 -14.55
C PRO A 154 -9.25 1.05 -13.03
N VAL A 155 -8.05 1.46 -12.62
CA VAL A 155 -7.70 1.66 -11.20
C VAL A 155 -8.50 2.84 -10.65
N LYS A 156 -8.46 3.97 -11.35
CA LYS A 156 -9.17 5.19 -10.96
C LYS A 156 -10.67 4.96 -10.80
N ARG A 157 -11.30 4.29 -11.78
CA ARG A 157 -12.74 3.96 -11.75
C ARG A 157 -13.09 3.11 -10.53
N LEU A 158 -12.33 2.05 -10.25
CA LEU A 158 -12.61 1.20 -9.08
C LEU A 158 -12.45 1.99 -7.77
N LEU A 159 -11.34 2.73 -7.62
CA LEU A 159 -11.07 3.51 -6.40
C LEU A 159 -12.14 4.56 -6.13
N THR A 160 -12.60 5.27 -7.16
CA THR A 160 -13.73 6.19 -7.04
C THR A 160 -15.01 5.45 -6.68
N PHE A 161 -15.31 4.32 -7.35
CA PHE A 161 -16.52 3.53 -7.11
C PHE A 161 -16.63 3.02 -5.68
N ILE A 162 -15.53 2.53 -5.09
CA ILE A 162 -15.53 2.02 -3.70
C ILE A 162 -15.37 3.11 -2.64
N GLY A 163 -15.33 4.40 -3.04
CA GLY A 163 -15.15 5.52 -2.12
C GLY A 163 -13.78 5.58 -1.45
N ALA A 164 -12.72 5.08 -2.09
CA ALA A 164 -11.38 5.10 -1.52
C ALA A 164 -10.84 6.53 -1.40
N ARG A 165 -10.25 6.84 -0.25
CA ARG A 165 -9.63 8.14 0.04
C ARG A 165 -8.13 8.08 -0.21
N LYS A 166 -7.58 9.17 -0.77
CA LYS A 166 -6.15 9.34 -1.03
C LYS A 166 -5.47 10.05 0.14
N VAL A 167 -4.39 9.48 0.65
CA VAL A 167 -3.46 10.15 1.56
C VAL A 167 -2.05 10.13 0.96
N THR A 168 -1.25 11.16 1.23
CA THR A 168 0.13 11.26 0.77
C THR A 168 0.99 11.81 1.89
N PHE A 169 2.13 11.17 2.14
CA PHE A 169 3.02 11.50 3.24
C PHE A 169 4.46 11.07 2.91
N PRO A 170 5.48 11.71 3.53
CA PRO A 170 6.86 11.24 3.43
C PRO A 170 7.06 10.00 4.31
N MET A 171 7.61 8.91 3.79
CA MET A 171 7.85 7.71 4.59
C MET A 171 8.86 7.96 5.75
N GLY A 172 9.67 9.02 5.64
CA GLY A 172 10.56 9.49 6.69
C GLY A 172 9.84 9.85 8.00
N SER A 173 8.58 10.33 7.96
CA SER A 173 7.81 10.65 9.18
C SER A 173 7.42 9.39 9.99
N TYR A 174 7.65 8.22 9.41
CA TYR A 174 7.45 6.92 10.03
C TYR A 174 8.75 6.19 10.36
N GLY A 175 9.89 6.87 10.23
CA GLY A 175 11.21 6.33 10.56
C GLY A 175 11.97 5.70 9.39
N ALA A 176 11.54 5.90 8.14
CA ALA A 176 12.36 5.48 7.00
C ALA A 176 13.61 6.36 6.86
N ALA A 177 14.72 5.76 6.45
CA ALA A 177 15.97 6.49 6.19
C ALA A 177 15.84 7.49 5.02
N THR A 178 14.89 7.27 4.10
CA THR A 178 14.71 8.09 2.90
C THR A 178 13.43 8.91 2.97
N MET A 179 13.49 10.11 2.39
CA MET A 179 12.36 11.05 2.26
C MET A 179 11.40 10.71 1.12
N LYS A 180 11.24 9.41 0.83
CA LYS A 180 10.40 8.96 -0.27
C LYS A 180 8.93 9.24 0.04
N TYR A 181 8.30 10.09 -0.76
CA TYR A 181 6.87 10.34 -0.68
C TYR A 181 6.08 9.16 -1.23
N THR A 182 5.07 8.80 -0.46
CA THR A 182 4.20 7.65 -0.70
C THR A 182 2.76 8.11 -0.70
N THR A 183 1.97 7.49 -1.57
CA THR A 183 0.53 7.71 -1.70
C THR A 183 -0.18 6.40 -1.41
N ILE A 184 -1.20 6.47 -0.55
CA ILE A 184 -2.11 5.35 -0.28
C ILE A 184 -3.52 5.75 -0.71
N TRP A 185 -4.17 4.85 -1.43
CA TRP A 185 -5.62 4.90 -1.63
C TRP A 185 -6.25 3.80 -0.79
N SER A 186 -7.20 4.16 0.08
CA SER A 186 -7.78 3.20 1.02
C SER A 186 -9.24 3.50 1.37
N THR A 187 -10.00 2.45 1.69
CA THR A 187 -11.32 2.56 2.32
C THR A 187 -11.27 2.47 3.85
N LEU A 188 -10.08 2.29 4.43
CA LEU A 188 -9.89 2.21 5.87
C LEU A 188 -10.29 3.54 6.57
N PRO A 189 -11.13 3.50 7.63
CA PRO A 189 -11.49 4.68 8.39
C PRO A 189 -10.26 5.38 8.98
N GLY A 190 -10.29 6.71 9.04
CA GLY A 190 -9.19 7.49 9.60
C GLY A 190 -7.89 7.49 8.78
N ILE A 191 -7.89 7.01 7.52
CA ILE A 191 -6.67 6.97 6.67
C ILE A 191 -6.02 8.36 6.50
N SER A 192 -6.79 9.44 6.58
CA SER A 192 -6.30 10.82 6.54
C SER A 192 -5.32 11.14 7.68
N SER A 193 -5.44 10.46 8.83
CA SER A 193 -4.52 10.63 9.98
C SER A 193 -3.08 10.17 9.68
N LEU A 194 -2.87 9.42 8.58
CA LEU A 194 -1.53 9.12 8.09
C LEU A 194 -0.82 10.33 7.48
N ARG A 195 -1.52 11.44 7.27
CA ARG A 195 -0.89 12.70 6.87
C ARG A 195 -0.12 13.25 8.07
N ARG A 196 1.15 12.84 8.19
CA ARG A 196 2.09 13.39 9.15
C ARG A 196 3.09 14.28 8.42
N PRO A 197 2.94 15.62 8.46
CA PRO A 197 4.00 16.50 8.03
C PRO A 197 5.22 16.22 8.91
N LEU A 198 6.41 16.39 8.34
CA LEU A 198 7.62 16.40 9.16
C LEU A 198 7.65 17.71 9.92
N ASP A 199 7.92 17.64 11.21
CA ASP A 199 8.27 18.86 11.95
C ASP A 199 9.59 19.44 11.40
N VAL A 200 9.88 20.70 11.72
CA VAL A 200 11.07 21.40 11.20
C VAL A 200 12.36 20.66 11.59
N LYS A 201 12.40 20.02 12.77
CA LYS A 201 13.57 19.29 13.25
C LYS A 201 13.75 17.99 12.45
N GLN A 202 12.71 17.20 12.27
CA GLN A 202 12.70 15.99 11.46
C GLN A 202 13.03 16.30 10.00
N LEU A 203 12.49 17.39 9.45
CA LEU A 203 12.81 17.85 8.11
C LEU A 203 14.28 18.24 8.01
N ARG A 204 14.82 19.00 8.98
CA ARG A 204 16.24 19.35 9.04
C ARG A 204 17.13 18.12 9.17
N GLU A 205 16.77 17.14 10.01
CA GLU A 205 17.53 15.90 10.15
C GLU A 205 17.48 15.05 8.87
N ALA A 206 16.33 14.99 8.22
CA ALA A 206 16.18 14.27 6.96
C ALA A 206 16.93 14.97 5.81
N LEU A 207 16.87 16.31 5.76
CA LEU A 207 17.65 17.12 4.82
C LEU A 207 19.14 17.05 5.12
N ALA A 208 19.57 17.10 6.38
CA ALA A 208 20.97 16.95 6.77
C ALA A 208 21.52 15.57 6.38
N ARG A 209 20.74 14.50 6.60
CA ARG A 209 21.06 13.17 6.05
C ARG A 209 21.18 13.20 4.52
N THR A 210 20.33 13.99 3.85
CA THR A 210 20.34 14.20 2.39
C THR A 210 21.46 15.13 1.91
N GLU A 211 21.97 16.03 2.74
CA GLU A 211 23.06 16.95 2.45
C GLU A 211 24.41 16.22 2.63
N LEU A 212 24.51 15.39 3.67
CA LEU A 212 25.62 14.43 3.84
C LEU A 212 25.72 13.47 2.64
N LEU A 213 24.59 13.07 2.02
CA LEU A 213 24.57 12.37 0.72
C LEU A 213 25.23 13.15 -0.43
N ARG A 214 25.17 14.48 -0.39
CA ARG A 214 25.70 15.36 -1.44
C ARG A 214 27.17 15.70 -1.22
N LEU A 215 27.60 15.81 0.03
CA LEU A 215 28.97 16.15 0.41
C LEU A 215 29.97 14.98 0.33
N GLY A 216 29.56 13.86 -0.26
CA GLY A 216 30.47 12.77 -0.62
C GLY A 216 30.73 11.76 0.50
N ASP A 217 29.87 11.71 1.53
CA ASP A 217 29.87 10.56 2.43
C ASP A 217 29.53 9.29 1.62
N ARG A 218 30.53 8.41 1.46
CA ARG A 218 30.39 7.15 0.72
C ARG A 218 29.33 6.23 1.34
N ASN A 219 28.94 6.47 2.60
CA ASN A 219 27.95 5.66 3.31
C ASN A 219 26.51 6.13 3.12
N ALA A 220 26.30 7.30 2.55
CA ALA A 220 24.97 7.85 2.42
C ALA A 220 24.25 7.24 1.19
N THR A 221 23.07 6.67 1.40
CA THR A 221 22.23 5.95 0.43
C THR A 221 21.57 6.86 -0.64
N ASN A 222 22.26 7.14 -1.75
CA ASN A 222 21.64 7.81 -2.90
C ASN A 222 20.75 6.82 -3.68
N LEU A 223 19.45 7.13 -3.84
CA LEU A 223 18.53 6.26 -4.59
C LEU A 223 18.72 6.34 -6.12
N VAL A 224 19.26 7.47 -6.59
CA VAL A 224 19.47 7.73 -8.02
C VAL A 224 20.89 8.21 -8.28
N ARG A 225 21.47 7.77 -9.40
CA ARG A 225 22.71 8.28 -9.97
C ARG A 225 22.37 9.24 -11.11
N LYS A 226 22.91 10.46 -11.04
CA LYS A 226 22.85 11.43 -12.14
C LYS A 226 24.15 11.36 -12.92
N THR A 227 24.07 11.23 -14.23
CA THR A 227 25.23 11.24 -15.13
C THR A 227 24.99 12.22 -16.27
N ILE A 228 26.06 12.78 -16.82
CA ILE A 228 26.00 13.58 -18.05
C ILE A 228 26.58 12.69 -19.15
N ASP A 229 25.79 12.42 -20.20
CA ASP A 229 26.28 11.61 -21.31
C ASP A 229 27.26 12.39 -22.21
N LYS A 230 27.91 11.72 -23.16
CA LYS A 230 28.87 12.33 -24.09
C LYS A 230 28.29 13.51 -24.90
N LYS A 231 26.95 13.65 -24.96
CA LYS A 231 26.24 14.73 -25.66
C LYS A 231 25.80 15.85 -24.71
N GLY A 232 26.31 15.88 -23.48
CA GLY A 232 25.94 16.87 -22.47
C GLY A 232 24.54 16.66 -21.87
N ARG A 233 23.84 15.55 -22.17
CA ARG A 233 22.48 15.34 -21.68
C ARG A 233 22.51 14.69 -20.30
N ARG A 234 21.71 15.22 -19.38
CA ARG A 234 21.53 14.65 -18.04
C ARG A 234 20.73 13.34 -18.14
N ARG A 235 21.24 12.28 -17.51
CA ARG A 235 20.61 10.97 -17.35
C ARG A 235 20.44 10.68 -15.87
N VAL A 236 19.30 10.10 -15.51
CA VAL A 236 19.00 9.66 -14.15
C VAL A 236 18.77 8.15 -14.19
N ALA A 237 19.50 7.41 -13.37
CA ALA A 237 19.35 5.97 -13.23
C ALA A 237 19.14 5.62 -11.76
N GLY A 238 18.26 4.65 -11.47
CA GLY A 238 18.09 4.13 -10.12
C GLY A 238 19.30 3.30 -9.68
N ILE A 239 19.75 3.47 -8.43
CA ILE A 239 20.75 2.58 -7.82
C ILE A 239 20.00 1.37 -7.25
N LYS A 240 20.08 0.23 -7.94
CA LYS A 240 19.23 -0.96 -7.68
C LYS A 240 19.30 -1.45 -6.22
N SER A 241 20.50 -1.49 -5.62
CA SER A 241 20.70 -1.91 -4.22
C SER A 241 19.98 -0.98 -3.24
N GLU A 242 20.09 0.33 -3.44
CA GLU A 242 19.49 1.33 -2.55
C GLU A 242 17.99 1.43 -2.75
N LEU A 243 17.52 1.32 -4.00
CA LEU A 243 16.10 1.24 -4.29
C LEU A 243 15.43 0.03 -3.64
N ALA A 244 16.09 -1.13 -3.66
CA ALA A 244 15.59 -2.33 -2.98
C ALA A 244 15.47 -2.13 -1.47
N LYS A 245 16.50 -1.57 -0.82
CA LYS A 245 16.45 -1.23 0.62
C LYS A 245 15.34 -0.23 0.95
N SER A 246 15.12 0.76 0.08
CA SER A 246 14.07 1.78 0.26
C SER A 246 12.65 1.27 0.03
N ALA A 247 12.49 0.02 -0.42
CA ALA A 247 11.19 -0.60 -0.58
C ALA A 247 10.63 -1.15 0.74
N ASN A 248 11.48 -1.36 1.76
CA ASN A 248 11.05 -1.85 3.06
C ASN A 248 10.30 -0.76 3.84
N TYR A 249 9.12 -1.10 4.34
CA TYR A 249 8.38 -0.21 5.22
C TYR A 249 9.10 -0.03 6.55
N PRO A 250 9.17 1.19 7.10
CA PRO A 250 9.63 1.37 8.46
C PRO A 250 8.57 0.84 9.43
N ARG A 251 9.02 0.34 10.59
CA ARG A 251 8.13 -0.20 11.63
C ARG A 251 7.03 0.79 12.03
N GLY A 252 7.36 2.07 12.18
CA GLY A 252 6.40 3.11 12.56
C GLY A 252 5.21 3.23 11.60
N PHE A 253 5.42 2.97 10.30
CA PHE A 253 4.34 2.96 9.32
C PHE A 253 3.40 1.78 9.55
N GLY A 254 3.96 0.59 9.78
CA GLY A 254 3.16 -0.59 10.12
C GLY A 254 2.33 -0.42 11.39
N MET A 255 2.90 0.20 12.42
CA MET A 255 2.17 0.52 13.67
C MET A 255 1.04 1.52 13.43
N ALA A 256 1.27 2.53 12.60
CA ALA A 256 0.25 3.51 12.25
C ALA A 256 -0.92 2.89 11.47
N ILE A 257 -0.65 1.95 10.56
CA ILE A 257 -1.70 1.17 9.89
C ILE A 257 -2.46 0.30 10.90
N ALA A 258 -1.74 -0.40 11.78
CA ALA A 258 -2.35 -1.25 12.80
C ALA A 258 -3.32 -0.48 13.71
N ALA A 259 -3.01 0.78 14.04
CA ALA A 259 -3.89 1.65 14.82
C ALA A 259 -5.20 2.03 14.13
N LEU A 260 -5.27 1.91 12.80
CA LEU A 260 -6.46 2.21 12.01
C LEU A 260 -7.34 0.97 11.75
N VAL A 261 -6.82 -0.23 11.94
CA VAL A 261 -7.58 -1.47 11.73
C VAL A 261 -8.46 -1.73 12.97
N PRO A 262 -9.80 -1.81 12.84
CA PRO A 262 -10.66 -2.13 13.98
C PRO A 262 -10.29 -3.48 14.57
N ALA A 263 -10.21 -3.61 15.90
CA ALA A 263 -9.91 -4.88 16.56
C ALA A 263 -11.12 -5.82 16.59
N ARG A 264 -10.89 -7.13 16.74
CA ARG A 264 -11.99 -8.10 16.90
C ARG A 264 -12.84 -7.77 18.14
N GLY A 265 -14.16 -7.82 18.00
CA GLY A 265 -15.10 -7.62 19.10
C GLY A 265 -15.07 -6.21 19.72
N ARG A 266 -14.45 -5.23 19.04
CA ARG A 266 -14.47 -3.83 19.47
C ARG A 266 -14.92 -2.96 18.30
N THR A 267 -16.00 -2.23 18.49
CA THR A 267 -16.47 -1.19 17.56
C THR A 267 -15.64 0.09 17.66
N ASP A 268 -14.91 0.26 18.76
CA ASP A 268 -14.18 1.49 19.04
C ASP A 268 -12.73 1.40 18.55
N VAL A 269 -12.24 2.51 18.00
CA VAL A 269 -10.83 2.69 17.63
C VAL A 269 -9.99 2.47 18.89
N VAL A 270 -9.16 1.43 18.88
CA VAL A 270 -8.34 1.08 20.04
C VAL A 270 -7.30 2.20 20.23
N GLN A 271 -7.30 2.85 21.39
CA GLN A 271 -6.09 3.52 21.89
C GLN A 271 -5.04 2.43 22.10
N LEU A 272 -4.26 2.14 21.06
CA LEU A 272 -3.18 1.17 21.13
C LEU A 272 -2.06 1.78 21.98
N ARG A 273 -2.05 1.47 23.28
CA ARG A 273 -0.83 1.51 24.08
C ARG A 273 0.07 0.35 23.63
N CYS A 274 0.74 0.51 22.50
CA CYS A 274 1.79 -0.41 22.10
C CYS A 274 3.04 -0.11 22.92
N ILE A 275 3.22 -0.83 24.02
CA ILE A 275 4.48 -0.83 24.79
C ILE A 275 5.48 -1.67 23.99
N CYS A 276 6.25 -1.01 23.12
CA CYS A 276 7.38 -1.66 22.50
C CYS A 276 8.51 -1.78 23.52
N LYS A 277 8.68 -2.99 24.09
CA LYS A 277 9.74 -3.31 25.06
C LYS A 277 11.15 -2.95 24.59
N ASP A 278 11.38 -2.90 23.27
CA ASP A 278 12.71 -2.68 22.70
C ASP A 278 13.10 -1.20 22.51
N CYS A 279 12.17 -0.25 22.54
CA CYS A 279 12.46 1.17 22.26
C CYS A 279 12.03 2.13 23.36
N ASN A 280 11.27 1.67 24.37
CA ASN A 280 10.60 2.50 25.37
C ASN A 280 9.88 3.74 24.77
N CYS A 281 9.45 3.64 23.52
CA CYS A 281 8.83 4.72 22.78
C CYS A 281 7.31 4.63 22.95
N GLU A 282 6.78 5.46 23.85
CA GLU A 282 5.34 5.63 24.00
C GLU A 282 4.79 6.29 22.73
N TRP A 283 3.98 5.54 21.99
CA TRP A 283 3.15 6.11 20.94
C TRP A 283 1.87 6.61 21.60
N GLU A 284 1.80 7.90 21.92
CA GLU A 284 0.52 8.53 22.23
C GLU A 284 -0.36 8.45 20.97
N THR A 285 -1.41 7.63 21.06
CA THR A 285 -2.39 7.47 20.00
C THR A 285 -3.03 8.81 19.65
N LEU A 286 -2.87 9.25 18.40
CA LEU A 286 -3.72 10.24 17.72
C LEU A 286 -5.14 9.67 17.63
N ALA A 287 -5.92 9.78 18.71
CA ALA A 287 -7.29 9.29 18.79
C ALA A 287 -8.36 10.41 18.79
N ALA A 288 -7.98 11.66 18.49
CA ALA A 288 -8.93 12.76 18.34
C ALA A 288 -9.18 13.02 16.84
N ASP A 289 -10.45 13.07 16.44
CA ASP A 289 -11.02 13.54 15.13
C ASP A 289 -11.62 12.52 14.16
N THR A 290 -11.82 11.24 14.51
CA THR A 290 -12.63 10.36 13.64
C THR A 290 -14.12 10.71 13.65
N ARG A 291 -14.64 11.31 14.73
CA ARG A 291 -16.07 11.66 14.86
C ARG A 291 -16.51 12.81 13.95
N GLU A 292 -15.65 13.80 13.66
CA GLU A 292 -15.98 14.88 12.73
C GLU A 292 -15.97 14.40 11.27
N ALA A 293 -14.99 13.58 10.89
CA ALA A 293 -14.84 13.09 9.52
C ALA A 293 -15.98 12.15 9.08
N ASP A 294 -16.59 11.42 10.01
CA ASP A 294 -17.76 10.56 9.75
C ASP A 294 -19.07 11.38 9.73
N GLN A 295 -19.17 12.47 10.51
CA GLN A 295 -20.30 13.41 10.45
C GLN A 295 -20.35 14.19 9.13
N GLU A 296 -19.21 14.60 8.57
CA GLU A 296 -19.14 15.25 7.25
C GLU A 296 -19.50 14.29 6.11
N ALA A 297 -19.10 13.02 6.20
CA ALA A 297 -19.43 12.02 5.18
C ALA A 297 -20.94 11.68 5.17
N GLY A 298 -21.57 11.65 6.35
CA GLY A 298 -23.02 11.49 6.47
C GLY A 298 -23.81 12.65 5.86
N ARG A 299 -23.36 13.90 6.06
CA ARG A 299 -24.01 15.11 5.49
C ARG A 299 -23.93 15.15 3.96
N ALA A 300 -22.79 14.78 3.38
CA ALA A 300 -22.60 14.76 1.93
C ALA A 300 -23.47 13.71 1.21
N GLN A 301 -23.91 12.65 1.89
CA GLN A 301 -24.82 11.66 1.31
C GLN A 301 -26.29 12.08 1.38
N SER A 302 -26.69 12.84 2.40
CA SER A 302 -28.06 13.38 2.51
C SER A 302 -28.34 14.53 1.54
N GLU A 303 -27.32 15.29 1.13
CA GLU A 303 -27.48 16.43 0.21
C GLU A 303 -27.51 16.02 -1.28
N GLY A 304 -27.16 14.78 -1.61
CA GLY A 304 -27.19 14.26 -2.99
C GLY A 304 -28.49 13.53 -3.37
N GLN A 305 -29.50 13.50 -2.49
CA GLN A 305 -30.78 12.82 -2.70
C GLN A 305 -32.01 13.76 -2.72
N GLN A 306 -31.78 15.08 -2.72
CA GLN A 306 -32.81 16.10 -2.97
C GLN A 306 -32.64 16.67 -4.37
#